data_AF-A0A968V0F7-F1
#
_entry.id   AF-A0A968V0F7-F1
#
_cell.length_a   1.000
_cell.length_b   1.000
_cell.length_c   1.000
_cell.angle_alpha   90.00
_cell.angle_beta   90.00
_cell.angle_gamma   90.00
#
_symmetry.space_group_name_H-M   'P 1'
#
loop_
_entity.id
_entity.type
_entity.pdbx_description
1 polymer ?
#
loop_
_entity_poly.entity_id
_entity_poly.type
_entity_poly.pdbx_seq_one_letter_code
_entity_poly.pdbx_strand_id
1 'polypeptide(L)'
;QMFTVEGWNEIPSTVAEKMEQPILEWVMRIYFALVVLFGGIFGMSLANAVFVDEMTADNNNILEQKIDGLQTELKELKELIRAMTNSVQNL
;
A
#
# COMPACT_ATOMS: atom_id res chain seq x y z
N GLN A 1 5.68 8.82 19.61
CA GLN A 1 5.24 10.22 19.55
C GLN A 1 5.82 10.94 18.33
N MET A 2 7.14 11.11 18.14
CA MET A 2 7.64 11.81 16.94
C MET A 2 7.31 11.14 15.60
N PHE A 3 7.42 9.81 15.51
CA PHE A 3 7.06 9.06 14.30
C PHE A 3 5.56 9.02 14.01
N THR A 4 4.73 9.33 15.01
CA THR A 4 3.28 9.44 14.87
C THR A 4 2.83 10.89 14.67
N VAL A 5 3.78 11.85 14.61
CA VAL A 5 3.53 13.30 14.47
C VAL A 5 2.68 13.90 15.61
N GLU A 6 2.37 13.15 16.67
CA GLU A 6 1.62 13.66 17.82
C GLU A 6 2.57 14.31 18.83
N GLY A 7 2.25 15.54 19.25
CA GLY A 7 3.06 16.28 20.23
C GLY A 7 4.50 16.59 19.78
N TRP A 8 4.78 16.49 18.48
CA TRP A 8 6.15 16.53 17.95
C TRP A 8 6.89 17.85 18.20
N ASN A 9 6.17 18.94 18.44
CA ASN A 9 6.74 20.26 18.71
C ASN A 9 7.12 20.45 20.20
N GLU A 10 6.49 19.71 21.11
CA GLU A 10 6.68 19.85 22.56
C GLU A 10 8.07 19.39 23.02
N ILE A 11 8.64 18.41 22.31
CA ILE A 11 9.98 17.89 22.59
C ILE A 11 11.07 18.90 22.20
N PRO A 12 11.12 19.42 20.95
CA PRO A 12 12.09 20.45 20.60
C PRO A 12 11.88 21.75 21.37
N SER A 13 10.66 22.12 21.77
CA SER A 13 10.44 23.31 22.62
C SER A 13 11.02 23.13 24.03
N THR A 14 10.79 21.98 24.67
CA THR A 14 11.32 21.70 26.01
C THR A 14 12.85 21.60 26.03
N VAL A 15 13.45 21.09 24.93
CA VAL A 15 14.91 21.02 24.82
C VAL A 15 15.51 22.38 24.49
N ALA A 16 14.85 23.18 23.65
CA ALA A 16 15.26 24.54 23.30
C ALA A 16 15.20 25.50 24.51
N GLU A 17 14.19 25.40 25.37
CA GLU A 17 14.07 26.23 26.59
C GLU A 17 15.24 26.08 27.57
N LYS A 18 15.96 24.95 27.49
CA LYS A 18 17.16 24.69 28.32
C LYS A 18 18.46 25.15 27.65
N MET A 19 18.40 25.71 26.44
CA MET A 19 19.56 26.17 25.68
C MET A 19 19.69 27.69 25.74
N GLU A 20 20.84 28.17 26.22
CA GLU A 20 21.12 29.61 26.29
C GLU A 20 21.56 30.21 24.94
N GLN A 21 21.89 29.38 23.94
CA GLN A 21 22.40 29.83 22.64
C GLN A 21 21.32 29.82 21.55
N PRO A 22 20.98 30.99 20.97
CA PRO A 22 19.91 31.11 19.96
C PRO A 22 20.11 30.29 18.69
N ILE A 23 21.38 30.11 18.28
CA ILE A 23 21.72 29.37 17.05
C ILE A 23 21.47 27.86 17.25
N LEU A 24 21.82 27.32 18.42
CA LEU A 24 21.62 25.91 18.74
C LEU A 24 20.14 25.56 18.85
N GLU A 25 19.33 26.46 19.43
CA GLU A 25 17.87 26.33 19.45
C GLU A 25 17.29 26.17 18.04
N TRP A 26 17.71 27.03 17.10
CA TRP A 26 17.16 27.01 15.75
C TRP A 26 17.56 25.73 14.99
N VAL A 27 18.81 25.30 15.11
CA VAL A 27 19.31 24.04 14.53
C VAL A 27 18.55 22.84 15.09
N MET A 28 18.29 22.80 16.39
CA MET A 28 17.53 21.75 17.05
C MET A 28 16.10 21.63 16.51
N ARG A 29 15.39 22.76 16.36
CA ARG A 29 14.04 22.78 15.79
C ARG A 29 14.01 22.22 14.37
N ILE A 30 15.00 22.56 13.55
CA ILE A 30 15.10 22.06 12.17
C ILE A 30 15.45 20.57 12.14
N TYR A 31 16.39 20.13 12.96
CA TYR A 31 16.72 18.71 13.06
C TYR A 31 15.48 17.87 13.38
N PHE A 32 14.70 18.28 14.38
CA PHE A 32 13.45 17.59 14.72
C PHE A 32 12.40 17.69 13.62
N ALA A 33 12.27 18.84 12.95
CA ALA A 33 11.37 18.98 11.81
C ALA A 33 11.73 18.02 10.66
N LEU A 34 13.03 17.85 10.36
CA LEU A 34 13.49 16.91 9.35
C LEU A 34 13.24 15.45 9.76
N VAL A 35 13.48 15.10 11.03
CA VAL A 35 13.19 13.75 11.54
C VAL A 35 11.70 13.43 11.44
N VAL A 36 10.81 14.38 11.74
CA VAL A 36 9.36 14.21 11.59
C VAL A 36 8.95 14.12 10.12
N LEU A 37 9.55 14.94 9.25
CA LEU A 37 9.27 14.93 7.82
C LEU A 37 9.67 13.59 7.17
N PHE A 38 10.90 13.13 7.39
CA PHE A 38 11.40 11.89 6.79
C PHE A 38 10.88 10.65 7.50
N GLY A 39 10.88 10.64 8.83
CA GLY A 39 10.47 9.47 9.62
C GLY A 39 8.97 9.31 9.76
N GLY A 40 8.24 10.41 10.00
CA GLY A 40 6.79 10.39 10.16
C GLY A 40 6.07 10.43 8.83
N ILE A 41 6.15 11.57 8.13
CA ILE A 41 5.35 11.83 6.94
C ILE A 41 5.77 10.91 5.78
N PHE A 42 7.04 10.92 5.41
CA PHE A 42 7.53 10.07 4.32
C PHE A 42 7.56 8.60 4.70
N GLY A 43 7.98 8.27 5.93
CA GLY A 43 8.00 6.89 6.43
C GLY A 43 6.63 6.22 6.39
N MET A 44 5.59 6.91 6.90
CA MET A 44 4.22 6.39 6.87
C MET A 44 3.67 6.32 5.44
N SER A 45 3.97 7.29 4.59
CA SER A 45 3.54 7.30 3.19
C SER A 45 4.17 6.15 2.39
N LEU A 46 5.45 5.88 2.60
CA LEU A 46 6.17 4.78 1.95
C LEU A 46 5.63 3.42 2.44
N ALA A 47 5.43 3.26 3.75
CA ALA A 47 4.83 2.05 4.29
C ALA A 47 3.43 1.81 3.67
N ASN A 48 2.59 2.85 3.60
CA ASN A 48 1.28 2.75 2.99
C ASN A 48 1.35 2.41 1.49
N ALA A 49 2.30 2.99 0.74
CA ALA A 49 2.49 2.67 -0.67
C ALA A 49 2.88 1.20 -0.88
N VAL A 50 3.82 0.68 -0.08
CA VAL A 50 4.23 -0.74 -0.15
C VAL A 50 3.07 -1.67 0.25
N PHE A 51 2.32 -1.34 1.30
CA PHE A 51 1.16 -2.15 1.70
C PHE A 51 0.08 -2.18 0.61
N VAL A 52 -0.23 -1.04 0.00
CA VAL A 52 -1.22 -0.96 -1.07
C VAL A 52 -0.73 -1.68 -2.32
N ASP A 53 0.57 -1.61 -2.63
CA ASP A 53 1.17 -2.32 -3.76
C ASP A 53 1.06 -3.84 -3.60
N GLU A 54 1.44 -4.36 -2.43
CA GLU A 54 1.33 -5.79 -2.10
C GLU A 54 -0.14 -6.26 -2.16
N MET A 55 -1.06 -5.50 -1.58
CA MET A 55 -2.50 -5.83 -1.62
C MET A 55 -3.08 -5.76 -3.04
N THR A 56 -2.55 -4.90 -3.92
CA THR A 56 -3.03 -4.79 -5.31
C THR A 56 -2.49 -5.92 -6.18
N ALA A 57 -1.21 -6.30 -6.01
CA ALA A 57 -0.60 -7.42 -6.71
C ALA A 57 -1.27 -8.76 -6.34
N ASP A 58 -1.54 -8.98 -5.05
CA ASP A 58 -2.24 -10.19 -4.58
C ASP A 58 -3.68 -10.27 -5.10
N ASN A 59 -4.42 -9.15 -5.07
CA ASN A 59 -5.79 -9.12 -5.57
C ASN A 59 -5.88 -9.36 -7.09
N ASN A 60 -4.88 -8.91 -7.86
CA ASN A 60 -4.81 -9.19 -9.30
C ASN A 60 -4.61 -10.68 -9.60
N ASN A 61 -3.77 -11.38 -8.83
CA ASN A 61 -3.57 -12.83 -9.00
C ASN A 61 -4.84 -13.63 -8.73
N ILE A 62 -5.60 -13.27 -7.69
CA ILE A 62 -6.88 -13.93 -7.37
C ILE A 62 -7.91 -13.69 -8.49
N LEU A 63 -7.92 -12.48 -9.06
CA LEU A 63 -8.79 -12.15 -10.17
C LEU A 63 -8.45 -12.96 -11.42
N GLU A 64 -7.16 -13.09 -11.75
CA GLU A 64 -6.67 -13.87 -12.88
C GLU A 64 -7.09 -15.35 -12.76
N GLN A 65 -6.89 -15.96 -11.60
CA GLN A 65 -7.33 -17.34 -11.35
C GLN A 65 -8.84 -17.55 -11.52
N LYS A 66 -9.66 -16.59 -11.08
CA LYS A 66 -11.11 -16.64 -11.28
C LYS A 66 -11.50 -16.54 -12.75
N ILE A 67 -10.80 -15.70 -13.53
CA ILE A 67 -11.01 -15.56 -14.97
C ILE A 67 -10.62 -16.86 -15.69
N ASP A 68 -9.49 -17.47 -15.35
CA ASP A 68 -9.05 -18.74 -15.93
C ASP A 68 -10.02 -19.89 -15.64
N GLY A 69 -10.57 -19.94 -14.42
CA GLY A 69 -11.63 -20.88 -14.05
C GLY A 69 -12.86 -20.72 -14.93
N LEU A 70 -13.35 -19.48 -15.09
CA LEU A 70 -14.50 -19.18 -15.94
C LEU A 70 -14.25 -19.52 -17.42
N GLN A 71 -13.04 -19.27 -17.93
CA GLN A 71 -12.69 -19.63 -19.30
C GLN A 71 -12.71 -21.14 -19.51
N THR A 72 -12.27 -21.91 -18.52
CA THR A 72 -12.30 -23.37 -18.55
C THR A 72 -13.74 -23.88 -18.60
N GLU A 73 -14.61 -23.40 -17.72
CA GLU A 73 -16.04 -23.76 -17.71
C GLU A 73 -16.73 -23.40 -19.05
N LEU A 74 -16.43 -22.23 -19.61
CA LEU A 74 -16.96 -21.82 -20.92
C LEU A 74 -16.49 -22.74 -22.05
N LYS A 75 -15.25 -23.20 -22.01
CA LYS A 75 -14.70 -24.13 -23.00
C LYS A 75 -15.41 -25.47 -22.92
N GLU A 76 -15.57 -26.02 -21.72
CA GLU A 76 -16.28 -27.28 -21.48
C GLU A 76 -17.73 -27.19 -21.97
N LEU A 77 -18.43 -26.11 -21.62
CA LEU A 77 -19.81 -25.88 -22.06
C LEU A 77 -19.92 -25.83 -23.59
N LYS A 78 -18.97 -25.16 -24.26
CA LYS A 78 -18.94 -25.06 -25.72
C LYS A 78 -18.67 -26.41 -26.39
N GLU A 79 -17.82 -27.24 -25.79
CA GLU A 79 -17.56 -28.60 -26.27
C GLU A 79 -18.78 -29.51 -26.12
N LEU A 80 -19.50 -29.43 -24.99
CA LEU A 80 -20.75 -30.15 -24.78
C LEU A 80 -21.82 -29.77 -25.81
N ILE A 81 -22.01 -28.47 -26.06
CA ILE A 81 -22.96 -27.99 -27.07
C ILE A 81 -22.59 -28.52 -28.47
N ARG A 82 -21.30 -28.51 -28.83
CA ARG A 82 -20.82 -29.07 -30.11
C ARG A 82 -21.07 -30.57 -30.21
N ALA A 83 -20.79 -31.32 -29.15
CA ALA A 83 -21.01 -32.76 -29.12
C ALA A 83 -22.51 -33.10 -29.31
N MET A 84 -23.39 -32.37 -28.62
CA MET A 84 -24.84 -32.48 -28.81
C MET A 84 -25.29 -32.10 -30.22
N THR A 85 -24.72 -31.06 -30.81
CA THR A 85 -25.08 -30.64 -32.18
C THR A 85 -24.68 -31.72 -33.19
N ASN A 86 -23.49 -32.32 -33.04
CA ASN A 86 -23.01 -33.38 -33.91
C ASN A 86 -23.82 -34.68 -33.77
N SER A 87 -24.31 -35.01 -32.56
CA SER A 87 -25.15 -36.21 -32.37
C SER A 87 -26.52 -36.06 -33.02
N VAL A 88 -27.08 -34.85 -33.05
CA VAL A 88 -28.35 -34.55 -33.74
C VAL A 88 -28.20 -34.61 -35.27
N GLN A 89 -27.05 -34.22 -35.84
CA GLN A 89 -26.83 -34.27 -37.29
C GLN A 89 -26.56 -35.69 -37.85
N ASN A 90 -26.19 -36.64 -36.99
CA ASN A 90 -25.92 -38.03 -37.37
C ASN A 90 -27.15 -38.96 -37.24
N LEU A 91 -28.32 -38.41 -36.92
CA LEU A 91 -29.64 -39.07 -36.91
C LEU A 91 -30.43 -38.71 -38.17
#